data_AF-A0A432FLB6-F1
#
_entry.id   AF-A0A432FLB6-F1
#
_cell.length_a   1.000
_cell.length_b   1.000
_cell.length_c   1.000
_cell.angle_alpha   90.00
_cell.angle_beta   90.00
_cell.angle_gamma   90.00
#
_symmetry.space_group_name_H-M   'P 1'
#
loop_
_entity.id
_entity.type
_entity.pdbx_description
1 polymer ?
#
loop_
_entity_poly.entity_id
_entity_poly.type
_entity_poly.pdbx_seq_one_letter_code
_entity_poly.pdbx_strand_id
1 'polypeptide(L)'
;ALFILKTPMGKPVFGFLDKVVSKLISFSDAGSDFLFTSFVPDVGFHPSLINFAFRALPTIIFFSSLMAVLYHLGIIQFVVKWIARAMQKTMGTSGSETLSVSANIFVGQTEAPLMIRPFIGKMTQSELMAVMVGGFATVAGGVLAIYVKWLTDIPGIAGHLLAASVMSAPAALVIAKIIYPETESSETMGDLKIHVEQNSSNAMEALGNGATDGLKLAANVGAMLVAFISIVALVNYLLSFAGTSMDAILAIVFKPLAWTMGVPWEEAGQMGMLMGKKIVFTELIAYGDLKDIIAEGQISERTAIIASYALCGFANFGSIGIQLGGIGGMAPERKKDLAKLVTKAMVGGALASWLTATVAGILI
;
A
#
# COMPACT_ATOMS: atom_id res chain seq x y z
N ALA A 1 -16.45 2.29 4.41
CA ALA A 1 -16.31 2.69 5.83
C ALA A 1 -17.52 2.29 6.68
N LEU A 2 -18.68 2.97 6.59
CA LEU A 2 -19.86 2.69 7.45
C LEU A 2 -20.30 1.23 7.45
N PHE A 3 -20.43 0.63 6.26
CA PHE A 3 -20.77 -0.79 6.12
C PHE A 3 -19.81 -1.66 6.95
N ILE A 4 -18.51 -1.56 6.68
CA ILE A 4 -17.47 -2.40 7.28
C ILE A 4 -17.30 -2.17 8.78
N LEU A 5 -17.23 -0.91 9.22
CA LEU A 5 -16.82 -0.55 10.59
C LEU A 5 -18.00 -0.39 11.58
N LYS A 6 -19.20 -0.05 11.11
CA LYS A 6 -20.35 0.27 11.99
C LYS A 6 -21.53 -0.68 11.88
N THR A 7 -21.82 -1.25 10.70
CA THR A 7 -23.07 -2.00 10.56
C THR A 7 -23.03 -3.37 11.25
N PRO A 8 -24.17 -3.85 11.80
CA PRO A 8 -24.26 -5.18 12.40
C PRO A 8 -23.94 -6.33 11.44
N MET A 9 -24.15 -6.13 10.14
CA MET A 9 -23.83 -7.12 9.10
C MET A 9 -22.39 -7.02 8.61
N GLY A 10 -21.81 -5.82 8.57
CA GLY A 10 -20.44 -5.63 8.12
C GLY A 10 -19.39 -6.11 9.12
N LYS A 11 -19.66 -6.03 10.43
CA LYS A 11 -18.75 -6.58 11.46
C LYS A 11 -18.48 -8.09 11.29
N PRO A 12 -19.49 -8.96 11.11
CA PRO A 12 -19.28 -10.37 10.77
C PRO A 12 -18.48 -10.59 9.47
N VAL A 13 -18.80 -9.84 8.41
CA VAL A 13 -18.08 -9.93 7.13
C VAL A 13 -16.62 -9.53 7.29
N PHE A 14 -16.37 -8.45 8.03
CA PHE A 14 -15.03 -7.97 8.35
C PHE A 14 -14.24 -8.99 9.17
N GLY A 15 -14.83 -9.52 10.25
CA GLY A 15 -14.19 -10.55 11.07
C GLY A 15 -13.93 -11.84 10.30
N PHE A 16 -14.77 -12.17 9.31
CA PHE A 16 -14.49 -13.27 8.39
C PHE A 16 -13.29 -12.97 7.48
N LEU A 17 -13.25 -11.79 6.84
CA LEU A 17 -12.14 -11.38 5.98
C LEU A 17 -10.82 -11.31 6.74
N ASP A 18 -10.83 -10.78 7.96
CA ASP A 18 -9.67 -10.71 8.85
C ASP A 18 -9.09 -12.10 9.11
N LYS A 19 -9.95 -13.08 9.43
CA LYS A 19 -9.55 -14.49 9.62
C LYS A 19 -8.99 -15.11 8.34
N VAL A 20 -9.62 -14.84 7.18
CA VAL A 20 -9.16 -15.38 5.89
C VAL A 20 -7.78 -14.83 5.54
N VAL A 21 -7.57 -13.52 5.64
CA VAL A 21 -6.27 -12.88 5.35
C VAL A 21 -5.21 -13.39 6.31
N SER A 22 -5.49 -13.43 7.62
CA SER A 22 -4.56 -13.95 8.63
C SER A 22 -4.21 -15.42 8.37
N LYS A 23 -5.19 -16.23 7.97
CA LYS A 23 -4.95 -17.63 7.61
C LYS A 23 -4.09 -17.76 6.35
N LEU A 24 -4.34 -16.95 5.33
CA LEU A 24 -3.50 -16.91 4.13
C LEU A 24 -2.05 -16.55 4.45
N ILE A 25 -1.83 -15.56 5.33
CA ILE A 25 -0.48 -15.16 5.77
C ILE A 25 0.23 -16.33 6.46
N SER A 26 -0.49 -17.10 7.29
CA SER A 26 0.09 -18.27 7.97
C SER A 26 0.63 -19.36 7.03
N PHE A 27 0.16 -19.44 5.78
CA PHE A 27 0.71 -20.39 4.81
C PHE A 27 2.12 -19.99 4.32
N SER A 28 2.47 -18.70 4.38
CA SER A 28 3.83 -18.26 4.08
C SER A 28 4.86 -18.72 5.12
N ASP A 29 4.42 -18.98 6.36
CA ASP A 29 5.29 -19.52 7.40
C ASP A 29 5.73 -20.94 7.04
N ALA A 30 4.87 -21.79 6.45
CA ALA A 30 5.27 -23.15 6.04
C ALA A 30 6.44 -23.18 5.04
N GLY A 31 6.45 -22.25 4.08
CA GLY A 31 7.56 -22.12 3.13
C GLY A 31 8.84 -21.57 3.78
N SER A 32 8.68 -20.63 4.71
CA SER A 32 9.81 -20.05 5.45
C SER A 32 10.43 -21.06 6.42
N ASP A 33 9.59 -21.84 7.10
CA ASP A 33 9.99 -22.86 8.05
C ASP A 33 10.76 -23.98 7.33
N PHE A 34 10.32 -24.40 6.14
CA PHE A 34 11.05 -25.37 5.33
C PHE A 34 12.46 -24.88 4.92
N LEU A 35 12.60 -23.59 4.58
CA LEU A 35 13.87 -23.04 4.10
C LEU A 35 14.85 -22.68 5.22
N PHE A 36 14.37 -22.24 6.38
CA PHE A 36 15.20 -21.56 7.37
C PHE A 36 15.22 -22.25 8.75
N THR A 37 14.38 -23.25 9.00
CA THR A 37 14.45 -24.05 10.23
C THR A 37 15.61 -25.05 10.15
N SER A 38 16.29 -25.27 11.27
CA SER A 38 17.31 -26.32 11.35
C SER A 38 16.69 -27.72 11.17
N PHE A 39 17.33 -28.56 10.37
CA PHE A 39 16.98 -29.99 10.26
C PHE A 39 17.48 -30.82 11.46
N VAL A 40 18.28 -30.23 12.35
CA VAL A 40 18.71 -30.88 13.59
C VAL A 40 17.52 -30.89 14.55
N PRO A 41 17.12 -32.06 15.09
CA PRO A 41 16.06 -32.15 16.08
C PRO A 41 16.28 -31.19 17.25
N ASP A 42 15.20 -30.60 17.75
CA ASP A 42 15.17 -29.71 18.93
C ASP A 42 15.88 -28.34 18.78
N VAL A 43 16.53 -28.05 17.64
CA VAL A 43 17.14 -26.72 17.38
C VAL A 43 16.11 -25.71 16.89
N GLY A 44 15.15 -26.14 16.06
CA GLY A 44 14.12 -25.25 15.49
C GLY A 44 14.72 -24.08 14.69
N PHE A 45 14.07 -22.91 14.76
CA PHE A 45 14.65 -21.67 14.25
C PHE A 45 15.80 -21.23 15.16
N HIS A 46 16.99 -21.04 14.58
CA HIS A 46 18.04 -20.34 15.30
C HIS A 46 17.52 -18.93 15.68
N PRO A 47 17.64 -18.47 16.94
CA PRO A 47 17.11 -17.17 17.37
C PRO A 47 17.52 -16.00 16.47
N SER A 48 18.74 -16.02 15.95
CA SER A 48 19.25 -15.00 15.01
C SER A 48 18.50 -14.92 13.67
N LEU A 49 17.79 -15.99 13.26
CA LEU A 49 16.99 -16.02 12.03
C LEU A 49 15.54 -15.57 12.29
N ILE A 50 15.13 -15.36 13.54
CA ILE A 50 13.83 -14.78 13.88
C ILE A 50 13.92 -13.26 13.71
N ASN A 51 14.09 -12.81 12.46
CA ASN A 51 14.27 -11.41 12.10
C ASN A 51 13.47 -11.05 10.84
N PHE A 52 13.49 -9.77 10.47
CA PHE A 52 12.76 -9.24 9.32
C PHE A 52 13.07 -9.99 8.01
N ALA A 53 14.34 -10.25 7.73
CA ALA A 53 14.78 -10.82 6.46
C ALA A 53 14.25 -12.25 6.24
N PHE A 54 14.15 -13.06 7.28
CA PHE A 54 13.76 -14.46 7.16
C PHE A 54 12.33 -14.76 7.64
N ARG A 55 11.64 -13.81 8.28
CA ARG A 55 10.23 -13.98 8.73
C ARG A 55 9.22 -13.08 8.03
N ALA A 56 9.63 -11.92 7.50
CA ALA A 56 8.72 -10.98 6.85
C ALA A 56 8.88 -10.98 5.32
N LEU A 57 10.12 -10.91 4.81
CA LEU A 57 10.36 -10.88 3.37
C LEU A 57 9.83 -12.12 2.60
N PRO A 58 9.89 -13.36 3.12
CA PRO A 58 9.33 -14.52 2.40
C PRO A 58 7.81 -14.42 2.17
N THR A 59 7.09 -13.68 3.01
CA THR A 59 5.66 -13.42 2.83
C THR A 59 5.39 -12.67 1.52
N ILE A 60 6.29 -11.76 1.11
CA ILE A 60 6.20 -11.06 -0.20
C ILE A 60 6.27 -12.06 -1.35
N ILE A 61 7.19 -13.03 -1.28
CA ILE A 61 7.37 -14.06 -2.31
C ILE A 61 6.10 -14.88 -2.46
N PHE A 62 5.57 -15.40 -1.34
CA PHE A 62 4.35 -16.19 -1.33
C PHE A 62 3.15 -15.43 -1.91
N PHE A 63 2.90 -14.21 -1.44
CA PHE A 63 1.77 -13.42 -1.92
C PHE A 63 1.93 -13.00 -3.38
N SER A 64 3.14 -12.69 -3.84
CA SER A 64 3.40 -12.41 -5.25
C SER A 64 3.07 -13.62 -6.14
N SER A 65 3.51 -14.81 -5.74
CA SER A 65 3.13 -16.07 -6.41
C SER A 65 1.62 -16.31 -6.42
N LEU A 66 0.96 -16.13 -5.26
CA LEU A 66 -0.49 -16.30 -5.15
C LEU A 66 -1.24 -15.33 -6.06
N MET A 67 -0.86 -14.05 -6.04
CA MET A 67 -1.49 -13.03 -6.87
C MET A 67 -1.29 -13.31 -8.37
N ALA A 68 -0.11 -13.77 -8.77
CA ALA A 68 0.14 -14.16 -10.16
C ALA A 68 -0.75 -15.33 -10.61
N VAL A 69 -0.96 -16.34 -9.76
CA VAL A 69 -1.89 -17.44 -10.04
C VAL A 69 -3.33 -16.94 -10.13
N LEU A 70 -3.79 -16.12 -9.18
CA LEU A 70 -5.15 -15.56 -9.19
C LEU A 70 -5.40 -14.68 -10.42
N TYR A 71 -4.36 -13.98 -10.89
CA TYR A 71 -4.40 -13.22 -12.13
C TYR A 71 -4.44 -14.14 -13.36
N HIS A 72 -3.65 -15.22 -13.41
CA HIS A 72 -3.73 -16.20 -14.49
C HIS A 72 -5.12 -16.85 -14.60
N LEU A 73 -5.74 -17.17 -13.46
CA LEU A 73 -7.07 -17.78 -13.40
C LEU A 73 -8.23 -16.79 -13.70
N GLY A 74 -7.96 -15.51 -13.89
CA GLY A 74 -8.99 -14.51 -14.18
C GLY A 74 -9.77 -14.02 -12.94
N ILE A 75 -9.40 -14.46 -11.74
CA ILE A 75 -10.14 -14.15 -10.50
C ILE A 75 -9.99 -12.67 -10.14
N ILE A 76 -8.77 -12.15 -10.20
CA ILE A 76 -8.51 -10.73 -9.92
C ILE A 76 -9.24 -9.85 -10.93
N GLN A 77 -9.18 -10.19 -12.21
CA GLN A 77 -9.86 -9.46 -13.27
C GLN A 77 -11.37 -9.44 -13.07
N PHE A 78 -11.95 -10.58 -12.66
CA PHE A 78 -13.37 -10.64 -12.35
C PHE A 78 -13.75 -9.69 -11.21
N VAL A 79 -13.05 -9.77 -10.07
CA VAL A 79 -13.32 -8.93 -8.89
C VAL A 79 -13.11 -7.45 -9.19
N VAL A 80 -11.97 -7.12 -9.79
CA VAL A 80 -11.60 -5.74 -10.16
C VAL A 80 -12.61 -5.15 -11.15
N LYS A 81 -13.10 -5.92 -12.12
CA LYS A 81 -14.12 -5.44 -13.07
C LYS A 81 -15.43 -5.09 -12.39
N TRP A 82 -15.86 -5.84 -11.38
CA TRP A 82 -17.06 -5.51 -10.61
C TRP A 82 -16.89 -4.25 -9.78
N ILE A 83 -15.74 -4.09 -9.11
CA ILE A 83 -15.42 -2.89 -8.34
C ILE A 83 -15.33 -1.68 -9.27
N ALA A 84 -14.64 -1.81 -10.40
CA ALA A 84 -14.49 -0.74 -11.38
C ALA A 84 -15.83 -0.32 -11.97
N ARG A 85 -16.74 -1.26 -12.26
CA ARG A 85 -18.11 -0.94 -12.69
C ARG A 85 -18.88 -0.14 -11.65
N ALA A 86 -18.79 -0.55 -10.38
CA ALA A 86 -19.47 0.16 -9.30
C ALA A 86 -18.91 1.57 -9.14
N MET A 87 -17.58 1.72 -9.12
CA MET A 87 -16.91 3.02 -9.00
C MET A 87 -17.17 3.92 -10.21
N GLN A 88 -17.07 3.40 -11.44
CA GLN A 88 -17.32 4.19 -12.64
C GLN A 88 -18.77 4.72 -12.64
N LYS A 89 -19.74 3.88 -12.28
CA LYS A 89 -21.14 4.27 -12.24
C LYS A 89 -21.43 5.34 -11.18
N THR A 90 -20.76 5.28 -10.03
CA THR A 90 -20.99 6.24 -8.94
C THR A 90 -20.17 7.52 -9.06
N MET A 91 -19.00 7.46 -9.71
CA MET A 91 -18.05 8.58 -9.75
C MET A 91 -17.96 9.27 -11.12
N GLY A 92 -18.44 8.65 -12.19
CA GLY A 92 -18.43 9.23 -13.54
C GLY A 92 -17.05 9.32 -14.19
N THR A 93 -16.09 8.54 -13.71
CA THR A 93 -14.70 8.49 -14.21
C THR A 93 -14.55 7.61 -15.46
N SER A 94 -13.43 7.75 -16.17
CA SER A 94 -13.18 6.93 -17.36
C SER A 94 -12.92 5.46 -17.02
N GLY A 95 -13.09 4.57 -17.98
CA GLY A 95 -12.90 3.14 -17.76
C GLY A 95 -11.46 2.77 -17.39
N SER A 96 -10.48 3.36 -18.07
CA SER A 96 -9.06 3.05 -17.85
C SER A 96 -8.56 3.50 -16.48
N GLU A 97 -8.83 4.74 -16.07
CA GLU A 97 -8.41 5.22 -14.75
C GLU A 97 -9.12 4.44 -13.63
N THR A 98 -10.41 4.17 -13.80
CA THR A 98 -11.20 3.46 -12.77
C THR A 98 -10.74 2.01 -12.64
N LEU A 99 -10.44 1.34 -13.77
CA LEU A 99 -9.94 -0.03 -13.75
C LEU A 99 -8.58 -0.11 -13.05
N SER A 100 -7.67 0.83 -13.36
CA SER A 100 -6.36 0.90 -12.72
C SER A 100 -6.46 1.14 -11.21
N VAL A 101 -7.27 2.13 -10.79
CA VAL A 101 -7.44 2.44 -9.37
C VAL A 101 -8.16 1.31 -8.61
N SER A 102 -9.08 0.59 -9.27
CA SER A 102 -9.72 -0.58 -8.68
C SER A 102 -8.76 -1.77 -8.54
N ALA A 103 -7.84 -1.95 -9.50
CA ALA A 103 -6.81 -2.98 -9.44
C ALA A 103 -5.82 -2.74 -8.29
N ASN A 104 -5.48 -1.47 -8.05
CA ASN A 104 -4.59 -1.01 -6.97
C ASN A 104 -5.05 -1.42 -5.56
N ILE A 105 -6.30 -1.86 -5.37
CA ILE A 105 -6.77 -2.44 -4.10
C ILE A 105 -6.02 -3.74 -3.76
N PHE A 106 -5.60 -4.49 -4.79
CA PHE A 106 -5.02 -5.83 -4.64
C PHE A 106 -3.55 -5.90 -5.09
N VAL A 107 -3.22 -5.18 -6.15
CA VAL A 107 -1.88 -5.16 -6.74
C VAL A 107 -1.22 -3.79 -6.56
N GLY A 108 0.10 -3.70 -6.76
CA GLY A 108 0.84 -2.48 -6.53
C GLY A 108 0.76 -1.46 -7.66
N GLN A 109 1.39 -0.31 -7.41
CA GLN A 109 1.41 0.86 -8.28
C GLN A 109 2.01 0.62 -9.68
N THR A 110 2.78 -0.46 -9.86
CA THR A 110 3.38 -0.85 -11.14
C THR A 110 2.62 -1.96 -11.84
N GLU A 111 1.87 -2.78 -11.12
CA GLU A 111 1.11 -3.88 -11.70
C GLU A 111 -0.30 -3.45 -12.12
N ALA A 112 -0.94 -2.56 -11.35
CA ALA A 112 -2.28 -2.07 -11.69
C ALA A 112 -2.35 -1.39 -13.07
N PRO A 113 -1.37 -0.56 -13.50
CA PRO A 113 -1.37 0.01 -14.85
C PRO A 113 -1.17 -1.02 -15.98
N LEU A 114 -0.69 -2.24 -15.70
CA LEU A 114 -0.58 -3.26 -16.75
C LEU A 114 -1.94 -3.65 -17.32
N MET A 115 -3.00 -3.60 -16.50
CA MET A 115 -4.36 -3.89 -16.95
C MET A 115 -4.90 -2.88 -17.97
N ILE A 116 -4.30 -1.70 -18.05
CA ILE A 116 -4.70 -0.61 -18.95
C ILE A 116 -3.57 -0.15 -19.85
N ARG A 117 -2.51 -0.96 -19.98
CA ARG A 117 -1.31 -0.65 -20.77
C ARG A 117 -1.61 -0.09 -22.17
N PRO A 118 -2.56 -0.62 -22.96
CA PRO A 118 -2.86 -0.09 -24.29
C PRO A 118 -3.36 1.36 -24.30
N PHE A 119 -3.86 1.86 -23.17
CA PHE A 119 -4.50 3.18 -23.07
C PHE A 119 -3.57 4.25 -22.49
N ILE A 120 -2.53 3.89 -21.72
CA ILE A 120 -1.66 4.85 -21.01
C ILE A 120 -1.10 5.91 -21.95
N GLY A 121 -0.66 5.52 -23.14
CA GLY A 121 -0.10 6.44 -24.14
C GLY A 121 -1.08 7.55 -24.58
N LYS A 122 -2.39 7.30 -24.46
CA LYS A 122 -3.46 8.18 -24.94
C LYS A 122 -4.31 8.82 -23.83
N MET A 123 -4.03 8.48 -22.57
CA MET A 123 -4.78 9.03 -21.43
C MET A 123 -4.63 10.54 -21.34
N THR A 124 -5.68 11.23 -20.91
CA THR A 124 -5.63 12.66 -20.58
C THR A 124 -4.69 12.90 -19.39
N GLN A 125 -4.32 14.16 -19.12
CA GLN A 125 -3.49 14.46 -17.95
C GLN A 125 -4.21 14.14 -16.63
N SER A 126 -5.54 14.31 -16.59
CA SER A 126 -6.35 14.00 -15.41
C SER A 126 -6.44 12.48 -15.18
N GLU A 127 -6.59 11.69 -16.23
CA GLU A 127 -6.55 10.23 -16.16
C GLU A 127 -5.18 9.70 -15.69
N LEU A 128 -4.07 10.27 -16.21
CA LEU A 128 -2.73 9.92 -15.71
C LEU A 128 -2.57 10.29 -14.23
N MET A 129 -3.04 11.48 -13.82
CA MET A 129 -3.03 11.88 -12.41
C MET A 129 -3.78 10.86 -11.55
N ALA A 130 -4.95 10.40 -11.97
CA ALA A 130 -5.75 9.42 -11.25
C ALA A 130 -5.05 8.06 -11.11
N VAL A 131 -4.43 7.55 -12.18
CA VAL A 131 -3.62 6.32 -12.12
C VAL A 131 -2.47 6.45 -11.13
N MET A 132 -1.75 7.58 -11.19
CA MET A 132 -0.59 7.83 -10.33
C MET A 132 -0.98 8.00 -8.86
N VAL A 133 -2.00 8.82 -8.57
CA VAL A 133 -2.54 9.00 -7.22
C VAL A 133 -3.06 7.68 -6.67
N GLY A 134 -3.76 6.88 -7.48
CA GLY A 134 -4.22 5.54 -7.11
C GLY A 134 -3.10 4.64 -6.65
N GLY A 135 -1.99 4.59 -7.39
CA GLY A 135 -0.82 3.79 -7.02
C GLY A 135 -0.17 4.25 -5.71
N PHE A 136 -0.12 5.56 -5.45
CA PHE A 136 0.43 6.08 -4.20
C PHE A 136 -0.53 5.92 -3.00
N ALA A 137 -1.84 5.89 -3.24
CA ALA A 137 -2.86 5.82 -2.19
C ALA A 137 -3.05 4.41 -1.63
N THR A 138 -2.62 3.37 -2.34
CA THR A 138 -2.84 1.96 -1.96
C THR A 138 -1.53 1.22 -1.66
N VAL A 139 -1.67 -0.02 -1.22
CA VAL A 139 -0.57 -0.96 -0.92
C VAL A 139 -0.86 -2.27 -1.63
N ALA A 140 0.19 -2.93 -2.14
CA ALA A 140 0.09 -4.26 -2.72
C ALA A 140 -0.19 -5.33 -1.65
N GLY A 141 -1.00 -6.34 -1.98
CA GLY A 141 -1.35 -7.42 -1.04
C GLY A 141 -0.14 -8.11 -0.40
N GLY A 142 0.99 -8.25 -1.13
CA GLY A 142 2.19 -8.89 -0.60
C GLY A 142 2.90 -8.12 0.51
N VAL A 143 2.91 -6.79 0.45
CA VAL A 143 3.52 -5.96 1.50
C VAL A 143 2.54 -5.74 2.66
N LEU A 144 1.23 -5.65 2.35
CA LEU A 144 0.16 -5.55 3.36
C LEU A 144 0.21 -6.70 4.38
N ALA A 145 0.55 -7.92 3.91
CA ALA A 145 0.70 -9.08 4.77
C ALA A 145 1.78 -8.94 5.86
N ILE A 146 2.86 -8.20 5.58
CA ILE A 146 3.89 -7.90 6.59
C ILE A 146 3.31 -6.99 7.68
N TYR A 147 2.56 -5.96 7.29
CA TYR A 147 1.98 -5.01 8.23
C TYR A 147 0.97 -5.67 9.16
N VAL A 148 0.16 -6.61 8.65
CA VAL A 148 -0.71 -7.45 9.48
C VAL A 148 0.08 -8.25 10.50
N LYS A 149 1.22 -8.84 10.10
CA LYS A 149 2.08 -9.64 10.99
C LYS A 149 2.76 -8.81 12.08
N TRP A 150 3.01 -7.52 11.82
CA TRP A 150 3.64 -6.63 12.80
C TRP A 150 2.69 -6.00 13.78
N LEU A 151 1.44 -5.78 13.38
CA LEU A 151 0.46 -5.02 14.15
C LEU A 151 -0.61 -5.92 14.77
N THR A 152 -0.25 -7.16 15.14
CA THR A 152 -1.18 -8.14 15.73
C THR A 152 -1.80 -7.68 17.06
N ASP A 153 -1.17 -6.70 17.72
CA ASP A 153 -1.66 -6.09 18.95
C ASP A 153 -2.89 -5.19 18.72
N ILE A 154 -3.15 -4.78 17.46
CA ILE A 154 -4.37 -4.07 17.08
C ILE A 154 -5.46 -5.09 16.74
N PRO A 155 -6.60 -5.12 17.46
CA PRO A 155 -7.68 -6.05 17.17
C PRO A 155 -8.22 -5.89 15.74
N GLY A 156 -8.26 -7.00 14.98
CA GLY A 156 -8.83 -7.01 13.63
C GLY A 156 -8.01 -6.23 12.58
N ILE A 157 -6.69 -6.12 12.79
CA ILE A 157 -5.81 -5.34 11.92
C ILE A 157 -5.82 -5.76 10.45
N ALA A 158 -5.97 -7.06 10.15
CA ALA A 158 -6.02 -7.51 8.75
C ALA A 158 -7.27 -6.99 8.06
N GLY A 159 -8.39 -6.99 8.78
CA GLY A 159 -9.60 -6.32 8.34
C GLY A 159 -9.37 -4.80 8.16
N HIS A 160 -8.73 -4.13 9.11
CA HIS A 160 -8.50 -2.67 9.03
C HIS A 160 -7.68 -2.27 7.81
N LEU A 161 -6.57 -2.98 7.56
CA LEU A 161 -5.72 -2.72 6.38
C LEU A 161 -6.44 -3.07 5.07
N LEU A 162 -7.24 -4.14 5.03
CA LEU A 162 -8.07 -4.45 3.88
C LEU A 162 -9.11 -3.35 3.62
N ALA A 163 -9.76 -2.87 4.67
CA ALA A 163 -10.72 -1.76 4.59
C ALA A 163 -10.04 -0.47 4.13
N ALA A 164 -8.82 -0.19 4.61
CA ALA A 164 -8.01 0.92 4.14
C ALA A 164 -7.74 0.83 2.63
N SER A 165 -7.27 -0.32 2.13
CA SER A 165 -7.03 -0.52 0.69
C SER A 165 -8.29 -0.29 -0.17
N VAL A 166 -9.44 -0.83 0.27
CA VAL A 166 -10.72 -0.63 -0.46
C VAL A 166 -11.18 0.83 -0.39
N MET A 167 -11.00 1.50 0.74
CA MET A 167 -11.39 2.91 0.92
C MET A 167 -10.46 3.87 0.16
N SER A 168 -9.19 3.51 0.01
CA SER A 168 -8.20 4.33 -0.70
C SER A 168 -8.49 4.47 -2.19
N ALA A 169 -9.12 3.47 -2.83
CA ALA A 169 -9.46 3.55 -4.25
C ALA A 169 -10.42 4.72 -4.60
N PRO A 170 -11.63 4.84 -4.01
CA PRO A 170 -12.47 6.00 -4.26
C PRO A 170 -11.86 7.30 -3.71
N ALA A 171 -11.15 7.26 -2.57
CA ALA A 171 -10.47 8.45 -2.04
C ALA A 171 -9.40 8.98 -3.01
N ALA A 172 -8.64 8.09 -3.65
CA ALA A 172 -7.65 8.43 -4.66
C ALA A 172 -8.28 9.14 -5.85
N LEU A 173 -9.40 8.64 -6.38
CA LEU A 173 -10.12 9.30 -7.47
C LEU A 173 -10.63 10.69 -7.07
N VAL A 174 -11.21 10.83 -5.88
CA VAL A 174 -11.65 12.14 -5.36
C VAL A 174 -10.49 13.13 -5.32
N ILE A 175 -9.38 12.75 -4.68
CA ILE A 175 -8.21 13.63 -4.53
C ILE A 175 -7.57 13.91 -5.89
N ALA A 176 -7.44 12.91 -6.77
CA ALA A 176 -6.89 13.10 -8.10
C ALA A 176 -7.69 14.10 -8.92
N LYS A 177 -9.02 14.02 -8.90
CA LYS A 177 -9.90 14.94 -9.64
C LYS A 177 -10.00 16.32 -9.00
N ILE A 178 -9.73 16.47 -7.71
CA ILE A 178 -9.54 17.79 -7.07
C ILE A 178 -8.22 18.42 -7.53
N ILE A 179 -7.13 17.66 -7.55
CA ILE A 179 -5.80 18.15 -7.93
C ILE A 179 -5.74 18.47 -9.43
N TYR A 180 -6.33 17.61 -10.26
CA TYR A 180 -6.33 17.75 -11.71
C TYR A 180 -7.69 17.33 -12.28
N PRO A 181 -8.66 18.26 -12.38
CA PRO A 181 -9.98 17.97 -12.95
C PRO A 181 -9.91 17.51 -14.41
N GLU A 182 -10.87 16.69 -14.82
CA GLU A 182 -11.02 16.27 -16.22
C GLU A 182 -11.52 17.44 -17.06
N THR A 183 -10.78 17.80 -18.11
CA THR A 183 -11.15 18.89 -19.04
C THR A 183 -11.12 18.44 -20.51
N GLU A 184 -10.66 17.21 -20.75
CA GLU A 184 -10.49 16.61 -22.07
C GLU A 184 -11.47 15.43 -22.24
N SER A 185 -11.68 14.96 -23.47
CA SER A 185 -12.50 13.78 -23.72
C SER A 185 -11.66 12.51 -23.66
N SER A 186 -11.96 11.61 -22.72
CA SER A 186 -11.32 10.28 -22.66
C SER A 186 -11.83 9.33 -23.74
N GLU A 187 -10.93 8.56 -24.36
CA GLU A 187 -11.27 7.45 -25.27
C GLU A 187 -12.05 6.32 -24.57
N THR A 188 -11.95 6.21 -23.24
CA THR A 188 -12.55 5.11 -22.44
C THR A 188 -13.72 5.58 -21.59
N MET A 189 -14.27 6.76 -21.87
CA MET A 189 -15.40 7.30 -21.11
C MET A 189 -16.62 6.37 -21.18
N GLY A 190 -17.07 5.88 -20.04
CA GLY A 190 -18.23 4.98 -19.94
C GLY A 190 -18.01 3.55 -20.47
N ASP A 191 -16.80 3.18 -20.93
CA ASP A 191 -16.50 1.82 -21.42
C ASP A 191 -15.51 1.08 -20.52
N LEU A 192 -15.88 -0.12 -20.08
CA LEU A 192 -15.04 -1.04 -19.31
C LEU A 192 -14.69 -2.32 -20.09
N LYS A 193 -14.88 -2.33 -21.41
CA LYS A 193 -14.44 -3.41 -22.30
C LYS A 193 -12.93 -3.32 -22.55
N ILE A 194 -12.17 -3.41 -21.47
CA ILE A 194 -10.71 -3.50 -21.50
C ILE A 194 -10.35 -4.98 -21.43
N HIS A 195 -9.75 -5.48 -22.51
CA HIS A 195 -9.19 -6.83 -22.54
C HIS A 195 -7.84 -6.82 -21.84
N VAL A 196 -7.79 -7.47 -20.68
CA VAL A 196 -6.55 -7.66 -19.92
C VAL A 196 -5.80 -8.84 -20.53
N GLU A 197 -4.63 -8.60 -21.11
CA GLU A 197 -3.78 -9.66 -21.64
C GLU A 197 -3.26 -10.56 -20.52
N GLN A 198 -3.24 -11.87 -20.79
CA GLN A 198 -2.68 -12.88 -19.91
C GLN A 198 -1.39 -13.39 -20.56
N ASN A 199 -0.27 -13.33 -19.82
CA ASN A 199 1.07 -13.55 -20.36
C ASN A 199 1.71 -14.91 -19.98
N SER A 200 1.02 -15.79 -19.25
CA SER A 200 1.57 -17.08 -18.80
C SER A 200 0.76 -18.26 -19.35
N SER A 201 1.45 -19.28 -19.85
CA SER A 201 0.81 -20.40 -20.55
C SER A 201 -0.03 -21.28 -19.62
N ASN A 202 0.34 -21.39 -18.33
CA ASN A 202 -0.40 -22.15 -17.33
C ASN A 202 -0.18 -21.61 -15.91
N ALA A 203 -0.92 -22.15 -14.93
CA ALA A 203 -0.88 -21.70 -13.54
C ALA A 203 0.47 -21.95 -12.85
N MET A 204 1.20 -23.01 -13.22
CA MET A 204 2.52 -23.26 -12.63
C MET A 204 3.57 -22.28 -13.15
N GLU A 205 3.49 -21.91 -14.43
CA GLU A 205 4.30 -20.83 -14.98
C GLU A 205 3.98 -19.50 -14.28
N ALA A 206 2.70 -19.18 -14.06
CA ALA A 206 2.27 -18.01 -13.30
C ALA A 206 2.84 -18.00 -11.88
N LEU A 207 2.79 -19.14 -11.19
CA LEU A 207 3.32 -19.32 -9.83
C LEU A 207 4.83 -19.05 -9.78
N GLY A 208 5.58 -19.65 -10.71
CA GLY A 208 7.04 -19.50 -10.80
C GLY A 208 7.48 -18.07 -11.15
N ASN A 209 6.79 -17.43 -12.09
CA ASN A 209 7.02 -16.02 -12.45
C ASN A 209 6.73 -15.11 -11.25
N GLY A 210 5.57 -15.31 -10.60
CA GLY A 210 5.21 -14.55 -9.40
C GLY A 210 6.19 -14.75 -8.24
N ALA A 211 6.77 -15.94 -8.08
CA ALA A 211 7.80 -16.20 -7.07
C ALA A 211 9.08 -15.40 -7.36
N THR A 212 9.50 -15.39 -8.63
CA THR A 212 10.70 -14.66 -9.08
C THR A 212 10.52 -13.15 -8.91
N ASP A 213 9.36 -12.63 -9.28
CA ASP A 213 9.05 -11.20 -9.12
C ASP A 213 8.94 -10.82 -7.64
N GLY A 214 8.33 -11.70 -6.83
CA GLY A 214 8.28 -11.56 -5.39
C GLY A 214 9.66 -11.57 -4.72
N LEU A 215 10.58 -12.41 -5.20
CA LEU A 215 11.96 -12.43 -4.72
C LEU A 215 12.69 -11.14 -5.05
N LYS A 216 12.57 -10.63 -6.28
CA LYS A 216 13.15 -9.33 -6.66
C LYS A 216 12.58 -8.21 -5.80
N LEU A 217 11.26 -8.21 -5.58
CA LEU A 217 10.60 -7.23 -4.71
C LEU A 217 11.12 -7.32 -3.27
N ALA A 218 11.20 -8.52 -2.71
CA ALA A 218 11.73 -8.75 -1.36
C ALA A 218 13.19 -8.28 -1.21
N ALA A 219 14.05 -8.59 -2.19
CA ALA A 219 15.45 -8.14 -2.22
C ALA A 219 15.55 -6.62 -2.31
N ASN A 220 14.74 -5.98 -3.17
CA ASN A 220 14.68 -4.53 -3.29
C ASN A 220 14.23 -3.87 -1.98
N VAL A 221 13.22 -4.44 -1.31
CA VAL A 221 12.76 -3.97 0.00
C VAL A 221 13.87 -4.08 1.05
N GLY A 222 14.56 -5.21 1.12
CA GLY A 222 15.68 -5.40 2.04
C GLY A 222 16.82 -4.39 1.79
N ALA A 223 17.23 -4.21 0.54
CA ALA A 223 18.25 -3.25 0.16
C ALA A 223 17.85 -1.80 0.48
N MET A 224 16.60 -1.43 0.20
CA MET A 224 16.05 -0.11 0.48
C MET A 224 16.03 0.19 1.98
N LEU A 225 15.63 -0.78 2.82
CA LEU A 225 15.65 -0.60 4.28
C LEU A 225 17.06 -0.35 4.80
N VAL A 226 18.05 -1.13 4.36
CA VAL A 226 19.45 -0.92 4.76
C VAL A 226 19.91 0.48 4.37
N ALA A 227 19.65 0.91 3.14
CA ALA A 227 20.05 2.22 2.65
C ALA A 227 19.38 3.36 3.43
N PHE A 228 18.05 3.34 3.56
CA PHE A 228 17.32 4.43 4.22
C PHE A 228 17.57 4.49 5.72
N ILE A 229 17.60 3.37 6.44
CA ILE A 229 17.90 3.38 7.88
C ILE A 229 19.32 3.92 8.12
N SER A 230 20.28 3.56 7.26
CA SER A 230 21.65 4.09 7.36
C SER A 230 21.71 5.60 7.10
N ILE A 231 20.97 6.10 6.11
CA ILE A 231 20.86 7.54 5.83
C ILE A 231 20.17 8.28 6.99
N VAL A 232 19.11 7.71 7.57
CA VAL A 232 18.43 8.27 8.74
C VAL A 232 19.41 8.41 9.90
N ALA A 233 20.17 7.36 10.20
CA ALA A 233 21.17 7.37 11.26
C ALA A 233 22.25 8.45 11.03
N LEU A 234 22.74 8.57 9.79
CA LEU A 234 23.70 9.62 9.41
C LEU A 234 23.10 11.03 9.59
N VAL A 235 21.88 11.27 9.11
CA VAL A 235 21.25 12.57 9.23
C VAL A 235 20.93 12.90 10.69
N ASN A 236 20.47 11.94 11.47
CA ASN A 236 20.24 12.12 12.91
C ASN A 236 21.53 12.44 13.66
N TYR A 237 22.65 11.82 13.30
CA TYR A 237 23.96 12.18 13.85
C TYR A 237 24.29 13.66 13.55
N LEU A 238 24.07 14.13 12.32
CA LEU A 238 24.30 15.53 11.95
C LEU A 238 23.34 16.49 12.67
N LEU A 239 22.06 16.13 12.79
CA LEU A 239 21.06 16.94 13.50
C LEU A 239 21.30 16.99 15.01
N SER A 240 21.97 15.98 15.58
CA SER A 240 22.32 15.95 16.99
C SER A 240 23.21 17.14 17.41
N PHE A 241 24.04 17.67 16.50
CA PHE A 241 24.82 18.89 16.74
C PHE A 241 23.95 20.14 16.92
N ALA A 242 22.73 20.14 16.37
CA ALA A 242 21.74 21.19 16.54
C ALA A 242 20.74 20.88 17.67
N GLY A 243 20.95 19.80 18.44
CA GLY A 243 20.06 19.39 19.52
C GLY A 243 18.70 18.85 19.05
N THR A 244 18.62 18.33 17.82
CA THR A 244 17.36 17.83 17.24
C THR A 244 17.56 16.48 16.52
N SER A 245 16.46 15.90 16.03
CA SER A 245 16.45 14.68 15.23
C SER A 245 15.45 14.82 14.09
N MET A 246 15.59 13.99 13.06
CA MET A 246 14.63 13.91 11.96
C MET A 246 13.22 13.64 12.51
N ASP A 247 13.13 12.74 13.47
CA ASP A 247 11.88 12.34 14.12
C ASP A 247 11.19 13.53 14.81
N ALA A 248 11.96 14.36 15.52
CA ALA A 248 11.45 15.55 16.18
C ALA A 248 10.94 16.59 15.17
N ILE A 249 11.67 16.79 14.06
CA ILE A 249 11.27 17.71 12.99
C ILE A 249 9.97 17.23 12.34
N LEU A 250 9.91 15.94 11.97
CA LEU A 250 8.72 15.35 11.35
C LEU A 250 7.51 15.37 12.27
N ALA A 251 7.70 15.07 13.56
CA ALA A 251 6.68 15.23 14.59
C ALA A 251 6.09 16.63 14.58
N ILE A 252 6.92 17.69 14.63
CA ILE A 252 6.44 19.07 14.65
C ILE A 252 5.66 19.41 13.37
N VAL A 253 6.20 19.04 12.20
CA VAL A 253 5.61 19.37 10.90
C VAL A 253 4.23 18.72 10.71
N PHE A 254 4.10 17.45 11.06
CA PHE A 254 2.87 16.69 10.80
C PHE A 254 1.91 16.61 11.99
N LYS A 255 2.31 17.02 13.19
CA LYS A 255 1.45 17.02 14.39
C LYS A 255 0.12 17.75 14.21
N PRO A 256 0.05 18.95 13.61
CA PRO A 256 -1.24 19.62 13.37
C PRO A 256 -2.16 18.79 12.49
N LEU A 257 -1.61 18.16 11.44
CA LEU A 257 -2.40 17.32 10.54
C LEU A 257 -2.86 16.04 11.22
N ALA A 258 -2.00 15.39 12.02
CA ALA A 258 -2.36 14.25 12.85
C ALA A 258 -3.55 14.55 13.76
N TRP A 259 -3.54 15.72 14.41
CA TRP A 259 -4.63 16.16 15.27
C TRP A 259 -5.95 16.32 14.51
N THR A 260 -5.93 16.87 13.29
CA THR A 260 -7.16 16.99 12.47
C THR A 260 -7.80 15.67 12.05
N MET A 261 -7.04 14.57 12.05
CA MET A 261 -7.57 13.22 11.81
C MET A 261 -8.23 12.61 13.06
N GLY A 262 -8.27 13.36 14.16
CA GLY A 262 -8.90 12.99 15.41
C GLY A 262 -7.95 12.41 16.46
N VAL A 263 -6.63 12.43 16.25
CA VAL A 263 -5.65 11.97 17.25
C VAL A 263 -5.56 12.98 18.41
N PRO A 264 -5.56 12.54 19.69
CA PRO A 264 -5.36 13.44 20.84
C PRO A 264 -4.06 14.25 20.68
N TRP A 265 -4.07 15.51 21.12
CA TRP A 265 -2.92 16.42 20.92
C TRP A 265 -1.61 15.88 21.51
N GLU A 266 -1.69 15.15 22.62
CA GLU A 266 -0.52 14.53 23.28
C GLU A 266 0.10 13.41 22.44
N GLU A 267 -0.71 12.63 21.73
CA GLU A 267 -0.27 11.52 20.88
C GLU A 267 0.04 11.98 19.43
N ALA A 268 -0.47 13.17 19.04
CA ALA A 268 -0.34 13.70 17.70
C ALA A 268 1.12 13.95 17.27
N GLY A 269 2.04 14.13 18.22
CA GLY A 269 3.47 14.20 17.92
C GLY A 269 4.02 12.88 17.37
N GLN A 270 3.68 11.75 18.00
CA GLN A 270 4.10 10.43 17.54
C GLN A 270 3.46 10.06 16.21
N MET A 271 2.15 10.34 16.08
CA MET A 271 1.47 10.17 14.80
C MET A 271 2.10 11.03 13.69
N GLY A 272 2.43 12.29 13.99
CA GLY A 272 3.10 13.18 13.05
C GLY A 272 4.46 12.65 12.61
N MET A 273 5.26 12.13 13.55
CA MET A 273 6.53 11.47 13.23
C MET A 273 6.33 10.31 12.25
N LEU A 274 5.37 9.41 12.52
CA LEU A 274 5.07 8.25 11.67
C LEU A 274 4.65 8.68 10.25
N MET A 275 3.76 9.67 10.14
CA MET A 275 3.34 10.23 8.85
C MET A 275 4.50 10.85 8.08
N GLY A 276 5.39 11.57 8.78
CA GLY A 276 6.57 12.15 8.15
C GLY A 276 7.55 11.07 7.67
N LYS A 277 7.81 10.04 8.51
CA LYS A 277 8.69 8.92 8.14
C LYS A 277 8.17 8.16 6.93
N LYS A 278 6.85 7.98 6.84
CA LYS A 278 6.21 7.43 5.64
C LYS A 278 6.60 8.20 4.39
N ILE A 279 6.44 9.53 4.39
CA ILE A 279 6.67 10.37 3.21
C ILE A 279 8.15 10.44 2.82
N VAL A 280 9.02 10.68 3.80
CA VAL A 280 10.45 10.89 3.57
C VAL A 280 11.16 9.58 3.23
N PHE A 281 10.75 8.49 3.90
CA PHE A 281 11.33 7.17 3.72
C PHE A 281 10.29 6.26 3.07
N THR A 282 9.68 5.38 3.84
CA THR A 282 8.64 4.46 3.39
C THR A 282 7.67 4.14 4.52
N GLU A 283 6.50 3.68 4.13
CA GLU A 283 5.49 3.18 5.07
C GLU A 283 5.99 1.95 5.84
N LEU A 284 6.91 1.16 5.29
CA LEU A 284 7.52 0.02 5.98
C LEU A 284 8.32 0.43 7.21
N ILE A 285 9.10 1.52 7.14
CA ILE A 285 9.82 2.04 8.31
C ILE A 285 8.83 2.59 9.33
N ALA A 286 7.82 3.35 8.88
CA ALA A 286 6.80 3.89 9.76
C ALA A 286 5.99 2.79 10.47
N TYR A 287 5.64 1.69 9.78
CA TYR A 287 4.96 0.55 10.41
C TYR A 287 5.82 -0.18 11.43
N GLY A 288 7.14 -0.28 11.19
CA GLY A 288 8.09 -0.82 12.15
C GLY A 288 8.09 -0.02 13.45
N ASP A 289 8.20 1.30 13.35
CA ASP A 289 8.16 2.19 14.51
C ASP A 289 6.79 2.18 15.20
N LEU A 290 5.69 2.10 14.45
CA LEU A 290 4.35 2.00 15.01
C LEU A 290 4.19 0.74 15.87
N LYS A 291 4.72 -0.40 15.41
CA LYS A 291 4.73 -1.64 16.19
C LYS A 291 5.42 -1.42 17.55
N ASP A 292 6.59 -0.80 17.54
CA ASP A 292 7.37 -0.63 18.77
C ASP A 292 6.73 0.40 19.71
N ILE A 293 6.17 1.49 19.17
CA ILE A 293 5.37 2.49 19.91
C ILE A 293 4.15 1.87 20.61
N ILE A 294 3.45 0.95 19.94
CA ILE A 294 2.31 0.21 20.51
C ILE A 294 2.79 -0.69 21.65
N ALA A 295 3.87 -1.45 21.43
CA ALA A 295 4.41 -2.36 22.44
C ALA A 295 4.89 -1.62 23.71
N GLU A 296 5.35 -0.38 23.57
CA GLU A 296 5.77 0.49 24.68
C GLU A 296 4.60 1.24 25.34
N GLY A 297 3.38 1.12 24.83
CA GLY A 297 2.19 1.76 25.39
C GLY A 297 2.18 3.29 25.26
N GLN A 298 2.87 3.84 24.25
CA GLN A 298 3.03 5.28 24.10
C GLN A 298 1.83 5.96 23.42
N ILE A 299 0.96 5.20 22.75
CA ILE A 299 -0.27 5.67 22.12
C ILE A 299 -1.48 4.82 22.52
N SER A 300 -2.67 5.42 22.45
CA SER A 300 -3.93 4.70 22.61
C SER A 300 -4.21 3.74 21.44
N GLU A 301 -5.01 2.70 21.69
CA GLU A 301 -5.52 1.80 20.65
C GLU A 301 -6.20 2.57 19.51
N ARG A 302 -6.93 3.63 19.85
CA ARG A 302 -7.60 4.49 18.87
C ARG A 302 -6.59 5.15 17.93
N THR A 303 -5.51 5.72 18.46
CA THR A 303 -4.46 6.32 17.63
C THR A 303 -3.71 5.27 16.84
N ALA A 304 -3.48 4.09 17.39
CA ALA A 304 -2.86 2.97 16.69
C ALA A 304 -3.69 2.55 15.45
N ILE A 305 -5.02 2.49 15.58
CA ILE A 305 -5.93 2.23 14.45
C ILE A 305 -5.83 3.38 13.43
N ILE A 306 -5.93 4.65 13.84
CA ILE A 306 -5.82 5.79 12.90
C ILE A 306 -4.47 5.79 12.16
N ALA A 307 -3.38 5.51 12.87
CA ALA A 307 -2.04 5.35 12.30
C ALA A 307 -2.02 4.26 11.23
N SER A 308 -2.62 3.09 11.49
CA SER A 308 -2.68 2.00 10.50
C SER A 308 -3.36 2.43 9.19
N TYR A 309 -4.39 3.28 9.22
CA TYR A 309 -5.01 3.80 7.99
C TYR A 309 -4.13 4.87 7.32
N ALA A 310 -3.57 5.80 8.09
CA ALA A 310 -2.77 6.89 7.54
C ALA A 310 -1.47 6.41 6.91
N LEU A 311 -0.90 5.33 7.42
CA LEU A 311 0.31 4.69 6.91
C LEU A 311 0.03 3.78 5.72
N CYS A 312 -1.21 3.32 5.53
CA CYS A 312 -1.59 2.44 4.42
C CYS A 312 -1.60 3.17 3.07
N GLY A 313 -0.45 3.23 2.41
CA GLY A 313 -0.30 3.69 1.03
C GLY A 313 1.18 3.90 0.66
N PHE A 314 1.52 3.71 -0.61
CA PHE A 314 2.89 3.88 -1.14
C PHE A 314 3.34 5.33 -1.36
N ALA A 315 2.59 6.32 -0.89
CA ALA A 315 2.93 7.74 -1.03
C ALA A 315 4.22 8.11 -0.26
N ASN A 316 5.35 8.11 -0.97
CA ASN A 316 6.67 8.48 -0.48
C ASN A 316 7.63 8.83 -1.63
N PHE A 317 8.77 9.47 -1.32
CA PHE A 317 9.74 9.87 -2.36
C PHE A 317 10.40 8.68 -3.08
N GLY A 318 10.58 7.53 -2.42
CA GLY A 318 11.13 6.33 -3.06
C GLY A 318 10.20 5.80 -4.16
N SER A 319 8.89 5.77 -3.88
CA SER A 319 7.86 5.31 -4.80
C SER A 319 7.73 6.17 -6.06
N ILE A 320 8.18 7.43 -6.04
CA ILE A 320 8.26 8.28 -7.24
C ILE A 320 9.11 7.59 -8.32
N GLY A 321 10.29 7.08 -7.93
CA GLY A 321 11.19 6.38 -8.86
C GLY A 321 10.54 5.10 -9.40
N ILE A 322 9.88 4.34 -8.53
CA ILE A 322 9.19 3.09 -8.89
C ILE A 322 8.07 3.37 -9.91
N GLN A 323 7.23 4.37 -9.65
CA GLN A 323 6.10 4.69 -10.51
C GLN A 323 6.53 5.29 -11.85
N LEU A 324 7.53 6.18 -11.87
CA LEU A 324 8.10 6.71 -13.12
C LEU A 324 8.76 5.61 -13.96
N GLY A 325 9.48 4.68 -13.32
CA GLY A 325 10.10 3.55 -13.99
C GLY A 325 9.07 2.58 -14.56
N GLY A 326 8.06 2.21 -13.76
CA GLY A 326 7.02 1.27 -14.16
C GLY A 326 6.10 1.83 -15.24
N ILE A 327 5.38 2.93 -14.97
CA ILE A 327 4.43 3.51 -15.93
C ILE A 327 5.18 4.07 -17.14
N GLY A 328 6.32 4.74 -16.93
CA GLY A 328 7.14 5.27 -18.02
C GLY A 328 7.78 4.18 -18.88
N GLY A 329 7.97 2.97 -18.36
CA GLY A 329 8.36 1.80 -19.16
C GLY A 329 7.24 1.28 -20.07
N MET A 330 5.98 1.47 -19.68
CA MET A 330 4.80 1.06 -20.46
C MET A 330 4.46 2.05 -21.58
N ALA A 331 4.66 3.35 -21.33
CA ALA A 331 4.38 4.44 -22.26
C ALA A 331 5.57 5.43 -22.30
N PRO A 332 6.68 5.09 -23.00
CA PRO A 332 7.89 5.91 -23.02
C PRO A 332 7.67 7.36 -23.48
N GLU A 333 6.73 7.58 -24.40
CA GLU A 333 6.33 8.90 -24.90
C GLU A 333 5.68 9.78 -23.83
N ARG A 334 5.11 9.20 -22.77
CA ARG A 334 4.46 9.93 -21.66
C ARG A 334 5.39 10.22 -20.48
N LYS A 335 6.66 9.80 -20.51
CA LYS A 335 7.62 10.02 -19.40
C LYS A 335 7.71 11.47 -18.93
N LYS A 336 7.67 12.43 -19.87
CA LYS A 336 7.72 13.87 -19.54
C LYS A 336 6.48 14.33 -18.78
N ASP A 337 5.32 13.79 -19.11
CA ASP A 337 4.06 14.11 -18.44
C ASP A 337 4.06 13.53 -17.04
N LEU A 338 4.38 12.23 -16.92
CA LEU A 338 4.48 11.54 -15.63
C LEU A 338 5.43 12.29 -14.67
N ALA A 339 6.61 12.71 -15.15
CA ALA A 339 7.57 13.47 -14.36
C ALA A 339 7.03 14.82 -13.86
N LYS A 340 6.18 15.51 -14.64
CA LYS A 340 5.54 16.77 -14.22
C LYS A 340 4.44 16.54 -13.18
N LEU A 341 3.74 15.41 -13.23
CA LEU A 341 2.62 15.10 -12.34
C LEU A 341 3.06 14.45 -11.02
N VAL A 342 4.19 13.73 -11.01
CA VAL A 342 4.51 12.74 -9.97
C VAL A 342 4.54 13.29 -8.54
N THR A 343 5.10 14.49 -8.31
CA THR A 343 5.14 15.07 -6.96
C THR A 343 3.73 15.41 -6.45
N LYS A 344 2.88 15.96 -7.33
CA LYS A 344 1.48 16.24 -7.00
C LYS A 344 0.70 14.93 -6.79
N ALA A 345 0.98 13.91 -7.59
CA ALA A 345 0.35 12.61 -7.44
C ALA A 345 0.74 11.92 -6.12
N MET A 346 2.01 12.01 -5.71
CA MET A 346 2.48 11.48 -4.42
C MET A 346 1.79 12.16 -3.25
N VAL A 347 1.67 13.50 -3.28
CA VAL A 347 0.93 14.27 -2.28
C VAL A 347 -0.55 13.89 -2.29
N GLY A 348 -1.13 13.71 -3.48
CA GLY A 348 -2.51 13.24 -3.62
C GLY A 348 -2.74 11.86 -3.01
N GLY A 349 -1.81 10.92 -3.20
CA GLY A 349 -1.87 9.60 -2.58
C GLY A 349 -1.79 9.67 -1.05
N ALA A 350 -0.92 10.53 -0.52
CA ALA A 350 -0.83 10.76 0.93
C ALA A 350 -2.14 11.31 1.49
N LEU A 351 -2.69 12.35 0.86
CA LEU A 351 -3.99 12.94 1.21
C LEU A 351 -5.13 11.91 1.15
N ALA A 352 -5.13 11.03 0.16
CA ALA A 352 -6.12 9.96 0.07
C ALA A 352 -6.04 9.01 1.28
N SER A 353 -4.83 8.57 1.68
CA SER A 353 -4.65 7.74 2.88
C SER A 353 -4.99 8.47 4.20
N TRP A 354 -4.76 9.79 4.28
CA TRP A 354 -5.14 10.57 5.45
C TRP A 354 -6.64 10.84 5.53
N LEU A 355 -7.31 10.95 4.37
CA LEU A 355 -8.76 11.01 4.30
C LEU A 355 -9.38 9.71 4.81
N THR A 356 -8.86 8.54 4.40
CA THR A 356 -9.35 7.24 4.90
C THR A 356 -9.11 7.09 6.40
N ALA A 357 -7.97 7.57 6.92
CA ALA A 357 -7.66 7.61 8.35
C ALA A 357 -8.62 8.52 9.14
N THR A 358 -8.95 9.70 8.60
CA THR A 358 -9.94 10.60 9.20
C THR A 358 -11.31 9.94 9.28
N VAL A 359 -11.73 9.28 8.20
CA VAL A 359 -13.01 8.54 8.18
C VAL A 359 -12.98 7.39 9.20
N ALA A 360 -11.88 6.66 9.34
CA ALA A 360 -11.74 5.64 10.37
C ALA A 360 -11.85 6.25 11.78
N GLY A 361 -11.14 7.35 12.04
CA GLY A 361 -11.16 8.07 13.32
C GLY A 361 -12.53 8.64 13.72
N ILE A 362 -13.39 8.96 12.76
CA ILE A 362 -14.79 9.37 13.02
C ILE A 362 -15.66 8.17 13.47
N LEU A 363 -15.33 6.96 13.01
CA LEU A 363 -16.19 5.78 13.18
C LEU A 363 -15.86 4.93 14.40
N ILE A 364 -14.66 5.10 14.98
CA ILE A 364 -14.17 4.40 16.17
C ILE A 364 -14.22 5.30 17.41
#